data_AF-A0A7V5DYJ6-F1
#
_entry.id   AF-A0A7V5DYJ6-F1
#
_cell.length_a   1.000
_cell.length_b   1.000
_cell.length_c   1.000
_cell.angle_alpha   90.00
_cell.angle_beta   90.00
_cell.angle_gamma   90.00
#
_symmetry.space_group_name_H-M   'P 1'
#
loop_
_entity.id
_entity.type
_entity.pdbx_description
1 polymer ?
#
loop_
_entity_poly.entity_id
_entity_poly.type
_entity_poly.pdbx_seq_one_letter_code
_entity_poly.pdbx_strand_id
1 'polypeptide(L)'
;MGKKFTSVYTGISLVLLVATLLFTLGRILSLRSEGLDASKAVHSSLRKMLEEGLAQEKSFQSPLLKSSIQQAFQRTPSLMLVIVYSFDEGIHYLRARNSNILTTPLSELDAIRGFPQFHYNSFTHVKITSSLSIPPNTSFLLDAVYLLIDPSELVPIFRDSLILLLLLSGVTLGVYFYGKESGKKIPGPLVATNSGEDARTPTPQPLASESLSLEKEGTEPPDTGTPSTEPPPSKEPIESPSIEQCLFSPATGLGWQQHLEKRL
;
A
#
# COMPACT_ATOMS: atom_id res chain seq x y z
N MET A 1 -41.43 15.70 14.38
CA MET A 1 -40.84 16.62 13.37
C MET A 1 -41.61 16.52 12.05
N GLY A 2 -41.57 17.58 11.21
CA GLY A 2 -42.16 17.55 9.86
C GLY A 2 -41.15 17.14 8.78
N LYS A 3 -41.60 16.43 7.73
CA LYS A 3 -40.76 15.87 6.65
C LYS A 3 -39.77 16.88 6.02
N LYS A 4 -40.16 18.16 5.95
CA LYS A 4 -39.32 19.26 5.45
C LYS A 4 -38.00 19.41 6.22
N PHE A 5 -38.03 19.30 7.55
CA PHE A 5 -36.84 19.43 8.41
C PHE A 5 -35.84 18.30 8.16
N THR A 6 -36.33 17.05 8.12
CA THR A 6 -35.50 15.88 7.82
C THR A 6 -34.85 16.00 6.43
N SER A 7 -35.60 16.44 5.41
CA SER A 7 -35.07 16.63 4.06
C SER A 7 -33.92 17.66 4.02
N VAL A 8 -34.10 18.83 4.64
CA VAL A 8 -33.06 19.87 4.73
C VAL A 8 -31.84 19.36 5.50
N TYR A 9 -32.05 18.68 6.63
CA TYR A 9 -30.99 18.09 7.43
C TYR A 9 -30.16 17.06 6.64
N THR A 10 -30.82 16.11 5.96
CA THR A 10 -30.15 15.11 5.12
C THR A 10 -29.36 15.76 3.98
N GLY A 11 -29.89 16.80 3.35
CA GLY A 11 -29.17 17.56 2.31
C GLY A 11 -27.89 18.22 2.86
N ILE A 12 -27.95 18.88 4.00
CA ILE A 12 -26.78 19.50 4.66
C ILE A 12 -25.75 18.44 5.05
N SER A 13 -26.17 17.33 5.67
CA SER A 13 -25.26 16.25 6.07
C SER A 13 -24.58 15.56 4.88
N LEU A 14 -25.27 15.42 3.74
CA LEU A 14 -24.68 14.92 2.50
C LEU A 14 -23.62 15.88 1.94
N VAL A 15 -23.89 17.19 1.96
CA VAL A 15 -22.90 18.22 1.54
C VAL A 15 -21.67 18.20 2.45
N LEU A 16 -21.84 18.08 3.78
CA LEU A 16 -20.72 17.98 4.72
C LEU A 16 -19.91 16.70 4.54
N LEU A 17 -20.56 15.57 4.25
CA LEU A 17 -19.90 14.30 3.95
C LEU A 17 -19.05 14.40 2.66
N VAL A 18 -19.63 14.95 1.59
CA VAL A 18 -18.91 15.16 0.32
C VAL A 18 -17.75 16.15 0.48
N ALA A 19 -17.96 17.26 1.20
CA ALA A 19 -16.89 18.21 1.50
C ALA A 19 -15.73 17.58 2.29
N THR A 20 -16.05 16.71 3.27
CA THR A 20 -15.05 15.94 4.03
C THR A 20 -14.24 15.04 3.10
N LEU A 21 -14.91 14.24 2.26
CA LEU A 21 -14.24 13.32 1.33
C LEU A 21 -13.35 14.05 0.31
N LEU A 22 -13.83 15.17 -0.25
CA LEU A 22 -13.06 16.00 -1.18
C LEU A 22 -11.85 16.65 -0.50
N PHE A 23 -11.97 17.10 0.75
CA PHE A 23 -10.86 17.63 1.53
C PHE A 23 -9.80 16.55 1.82
N THR A 24 -10.22 15.35 2.27
CA THR A 24 -9.32 14.21 2.50
C THR A 24 -8.56 13.85 1.22
N LEU A 25 -9.26 13.69 0.11
CA LEU A 25 -8.66 13.35 -1.19
C LEU A 25 -7.72 14.45 -1.69
N GLY A 26 -8.12 15.72 -1.55
CA GLY A 26 -7.29 16.88 -1.92
C GLY A 26 -5.96 16.93 -1.17
N ARG A 27 -5.95 16.64 0.14
CA ARG A 27 -4.69 16.58 0.92
C ARG A 27 -3.78 15.44 0.47
N ILE A 28 -4.34 14.26 0.18
CA ILE A 28 -3.57 13.10 -0.30
C ILE A 28 -2.97 13.39 -1.69
N LEU A 29 -3.71 14.06 -2.57
CA LEU A 29 -3.22 14.48 -3.88
C LEU A 29 -2.11 15.53 -3.77
N SER A 30 -2.24 16.51 -2.84
CA SER A 30 -1.22 17.52 -2.57
C SER A 30 0.13 16.89 -2.16
N LEU A 31 0.11 16.02 -1.14
CA LEU A 31 1.30 15.25 -0.72
C LEU A 31 1.93 14.49 -1.90
N ARG A 32 1.10 13.86 -2.74
CA ARG A 32 1.60 13.09 -3.90
C ARG A 32 2.28 13.98 -4.95
N SER A 33 1.80 15.21 -5.17
CA SER A 33 2.49 16.18 -6.04
C SER A 33 3.77 16.72 -5.41
N GLU A 34 3.74 17.07 -4.13
CA GLU A 34 4.90 17.60 -3.38
C GLU A 34 6.03 16.56 -3.34
N GLY A 35 5.71 15.31 -3.00
CA GLY A 35 6.64 14.18 -3.03
C GLY A 35 7.17 13.84 -4.42
N LEU A 36 6.38 14.06 -5.47
CA LEU A 36 6.81 13.85 -6.86
C LEU A 36 7.83 14.91 -7.31
N ASP A 37 7.59 16.18 -6.99
CA ASP A 37 8.52 17.26 -7.36
C ASP A 37 9.80 17.24 -6.51
N ALA A 38 9.70 16.88 -5.23
CA ALA A 38 10.86 16.56 -4.40
C ALA A 38 11.67 15.38 -4.98
N SER A 39 11.00 14.31 -5.45
CA SER A 39 11.64 13.16 -6.09
C SER A 39 12.38 13.54 -7.38
N LYS A 40 11.80 14.41 -8.22
CA LYS A 40 12.49 14.96 -9.42
C LYS A 40 13.74 15.75 -9.04
N ALA A 41 13.65 16.60 -8.01
CA ALA A 41 14.78 17.40 -7.54
C ALA A 41 15.94 16.50 -7.06
N VAL A 42 15.65 15.51 -6.20
CA VAL A 42 16.64 14.52 -5.75
C VAL A 42 17.20 13.72 -6.93
N HIS A 43 16.36 13.26 -7.86
CA HIS A 43 16.82 12.53 -9.06
C HIS A 43 17.80 13.35 -9.90
N SER A 44 17.56 14.65 -10.08
CA SER A 44 18.46 15.54 -10.81
C SER A 44 19.82 15.73 -10.11
N SER A 45 19.84 15.71 -8.77
CA SER A 45 21.08 15.77 -7.97
C SER A 45 21.83 14.44 -7.98
N LEU A 46 21.12 13.31 -7.85
CA LEU A 46 21.69 11.97 -7.95
C LEU A 46 22.29 11.70 -9.34
N ARG A 47 21.59 12.11 -10.41
CA ARG A 47 22.11 12.01 -11.79
C ARG A 47 23.44 12.74 -11.93
N LYS A 48 23.51 14.01 -11.51
CA LYS A 48 24.75 14.81 -11.58
C LYS A 48 25.89 14.18 -10.77
N MET A 49 25.61 13.76 -9.54
CA MET A 49 26.58 13.05 -8.68
C MET A 49 27.15 11.79 -9.36
N LEU A 50 26.33 11.04 -10.08
CA LEU A 50 26.76 9.87 -10.85
C LEU A 50 27.56 10.25 -12.10
N GLU A 51 27.10 11.24 -12.88
CA GLU A 51 27.82 11.71 -14.07
C GLU A 51 29.21 12.30 -13.71
N GLU A 52 29.30 13.08 -12.64
CA GLU A 52 30.54 13.63 -12.09
C GLU A 52 31.46 12.53 -11.53
N GLY A 53 30.93 11.61 -10.71
CA GLY A 53 31.70 10.52 -10.11
C GLY A 53 32.24 9.52 -11.14
N LEU A 54 31.45 9.14 -12.14
CA LEU A 54 31.93 8.27 -13.22
C LEU A 54 32.87 8.97 -14.20
N ALA A 55 32.74 10.28 -14.42
CA ALA A 55 33.75 11.02 -15.19
C ALA A 55 35.13 11.01 -14.51
N GLN A 56 35.16 10.98 -13.17
CA GLN A 56 36.40 10.89 -12.38
C GLN A 56 36.93 9.46 -12.26
N GLU A 57 36.11 8.48 -11.84
CA GLU A 57 36.56 7.14 -11.47
C GLU A 57 36.39 6.07 -12.57
N LYS A 58 35.63 6.36 -13.63
CA LYS A 58 35.39 5.50 -14.81
C LYS A 58 34.82 4.09 -14.53
N SER A 59 34.32 3.82 -13.34
CA SER A 59 33.78 2.51 -12.97
C SER A 59 32.71 2.62 -11.89
N PHE A 60 31.64 1.83 -12.02
CA PHE A 60 30.61 1.67 -10.98
C PHE A 60 31.11 0.93 -9.73
N GLN A 61 32.29 0.29 -9.80
CA GLN A 61 32.83 -0.51 -8.70
C GLN A 61 33.60 0.31 -7.66
N SER A 62 33.85 1.60 -7.91
CA SER A 62 34.73 2.43 -7.10
C SER A 62 34.20 2.72 -5.69
N PRO A 63 35.08 2.86 -4.67
CA PRO A 63 34.66 3.15 -3.30
C PRO A 63 34.00 4.52 -3.13
N LEU A 64 34.46 5.56 -3.83
CA LEU A 64 33.91 6.92 -3.65
C LEU A 64 32.51 7.02 -4.22
N LEU A 65 32.26 6.50 -5.43
CA LEU A 65 30.91 6.38 -5.98
C LEU A 65 29.99 5.55 -5.06
N LYS A 66 30.43 4.37 -4.60
CA LYS A 66 29.65 3.52 -3.67
C LYS A 66 29.30 4.24 -2.37
N SER A 67 30.24 4.98 -1.77
CA SER A 67 30.00 5.77 -0.54
C SER A 67 29.12 7.00 -0.79
N SER A 68 29.21 7.62 -1.96
CA SER A 68 28.36 8.75 -2.36
C SER A 68 26.90 8.32 -2.54
N ILE A 69 26.66 7.17 -3.19
CA ILE A 69 25.32 6.59 -3.32
C ILE A 69 24.80 6.13 -1.94
N GLN A 70 25.62 5.47 -1.11
CA GLN A 70 25.29 5.13 0.28
C GLN A 70 24.81 6.37 1.06
N GLN A 71 25.53 7.49 0.93
CA GLN A 71 25.19 8.76 1.57
C GLN A 71 23.93 9.40 0.96
N ALA A 72 23.70 9.28 -0.35
CA ALA A 72 22.46 9.74 -1.00
C ALA A 72 21.22 9.00 -0.47
N PHE A 73 21.32 7.68 -0.28
CA PHE A 73 20.29 6.89 0.39
C PHE A 73 20.09 7.35 1.84
N GLN A 74 21.16 7.49 2.63
CA GLN A 74 21.05 7.93 4.04
C GLN A 74 20.41 9.32 4.17
N ARG A 75 20.73 10.26 3.27
CA ARG A 75 20.14 11.61 3.24
C ARG A 75 18.71 11.67 2.72
N THR A 76 18.28 10.69 1.92
CA THR A 76 16.95 10.66 1.31
C THR A 76 16.18 9.41 1.76
N PRO A 77 15.36 9.49 2.80
CA PRO A 77 14.50 8.39 3.24
C PRO A 77 13.62 7.83 2.12
N SER A 78 13.07 8.68 1.25
CA SER A 78 12.18 8.28 0.14
C SER A 78 12.89 7.58 -1.03
N LEU A 79 14.23 7.60 -1.12
CA LEU A 79 14.94 6.88 -2.18
C LEU A 79 14.95 5.38 -1.87
N MET A 80 14.13 4.60 -2.61
CA MET A 80 13.90 3.18 -2.37
C MET A 80 14.82 2.27 -3.19
N LEU A 81 15.06 2.62 -4.45
CA LEU A 81 15.88 1.85 -5.39
C LEU A 81 16.70 2.79 -6.27
N VAL A 82 17.94 2.39 -6.56
CA VAL A 82 18.78 2.90 -7.64
C VAL A 82 19.32 1.70 -8.40
N ILE A 83 19.17 1.72 -9.72
CA ILE A 83 19.77 0.76 -10.64
C ILE A 83 20.38 1.52 -11.82
N VAL A 84 21.59 1.12 -12.21
CA VAL A 84 22.25 1.62 -13.42
C VAL A 84 22.55 0.44 -14.34
N TYR A 85 22.08 0.53 -15.58
CA TYR A 85 22.13 -0.57 -16.55
C TYR A 85 22.45 -0.08 -17.96
N SER A 86 22.99 -0.96 -18.77
CA SER A 86 23.14 -0.83 -20.23
C SER A 86 22.24 -1.87 -20.91
N PHE A 87 21.84 -1.60 -22.16
CA PHE A 87 21.04 -2.56 -22.94
C PHE A 87 21.83 -3.82 -23.31
N ASP A 88 23.11 -3.66 -23.62
CA ASP A 88 23.98 -4.73 -24.12
C ASP A 88 24.64 -5.54 -23.00
N GLU A 89 25.08 -4.84 -21.94
CA GLU A 89 25.88 -5.40 -20.84
C GLU A 89 25.05 -5.71 -19.57
N GLY A 90 23.79 -5.27 -19.49
CA GLY A 90 22.92 -5.54 -18.35
C GLY A 90 23.15 -4.59 -17.17
N ILE A 91 23.07 -5.11 -15.93
CA ILE A 91 23.06 -4.29 -14.72
C ILE A 91 24.49 -4.06 -14.21
N HIS A 92 24.92 -2.79 -14.15
CA HIS A 92 26.25 -2.41 -13.64
C HIS A 92 26.25 -2.04 -12.16
N TYR A 93 25.13 -1.51 -11.67
CA TYR A 93 24.96 -1.11 -10.28
C TYR A 93 23.52 -1.35 -9.83
N LEU A 94 23.36 -1.89 -8.62
CA LEU A 94 22.07 -2.10 -7.97
C LEU A 94 22.19 -1.70 -6.51
N ARG A 95 21.21 -0.94 -6.01
CA ARG A 95 21.03 -0.70 -4.58
C ARG A 95 19.55 -0.50 -4.24
N ALA A 96 19.02 -1.34 -3.36
CA ALA A 96 17.66 -1.23 -2.82
C ALA A 96 17.69 -0.99 -1.31
N ARG A 97 16.67 -0.31 -0.77
CA ARG A 97 16.34 -0.33 0.67
C ARG A 97 15.61 -1.61 1.08
N ASN A 98 14.89 -2.21 0.13
CA ASN A 98 14.05 -3.39 0.37
C ASN A 98 14.11 -4.28 -0.89
N SER A 99 14.47 -5.56 -0.69
CA SER A 99 14.51 -6.58 -1.75
C SER A 99 13.17 -6.76 -2.47
N ASN A 100 12.05 -6.55 -1.76
CA ASN A 100 10.70 -6.86 -2.24
C ASN A 100 10.19 -5.91 -3.35
N ILE A 101 11.01 -4.94 -3.77
CA ILE A 101 10.75 -4.02 -4.89
C ILE A 101 11.20 -4.65 -6.23
N LEU A 102 12.13 -5.61 -6.16
CA LEU A 102 12.63 -6.37 -7.31
C LEU A 102 11.68 -7.54 -7.59
N THR A 103 11.17 -7.64 -8.82
CA THR A 103 10.35 -8.79 -9.24
C THR A 103 11.21 -10.04 -9.43
N THR A 104 12.44 -9.86 -9.93
CA THR A 104 13.41 -10.94 -10.18
C THR A 104 14.29 -11.15 -8.93
N PRO A 105 14.54 -12.40 -8.51
CA PRO A 105 15.43 -12.68 -7.38
C PRO A 105 16.88 -12.27 -7.70
N LEU A 106 17.65 -11.88 -6.68
CA LEU A 106 19.02 -11.37 -6.86
C LEU A 106 19.95 -12.35 -7.58
N SER A 107 19.72 -13.67 -7.42
CA SER A 107 20.46 -14.74 -8.09
C SER A 107 20.33 -14.75 -9.62
N GLU A 108 19.29 -14.11 -10.17
CA GLU A 108 18.99 -14.07 -11.61
C GLU A 108 19.30 -12.69 -12.24
N LEU A 109 19.67 -11.68 -11.46
CA LEU A 109 19.87 -10.32 -11.97
C LEU A 109 21.02 -10.21 -12.98
N ASP A 110 22.09 -10.99 -12.81
CA ASP A 110 23.22 -11.08 -13.75
C ASP A 110 22.80 -11.67 -15.13
N ALA A 111 21.63 -12.31 -15.22
CA ALA A 111 21.05 -12.82 -16.47
C ALA A 111 20.08 -11.85 -17.15
N ILE A 112 19.68 -10.75 -16.51
CA ILE A 112 18.74 -9.77 -17.10
C ILE A 112 19.48 -8.90 -18.12
N ARG A 113 19.15 -9.10 -19.40
CA ARG A 113 19.46 -8.16 -20.48
C ARG A 113 18.20 -7.42 -20.92
N GLY A 114 18.32 -6.11 -21.16
CA GLY A 114 17.19 -5.23 -21.45
C GLY A 114 16.61 -4.55 -20.21
N PHE A 115 15.32 -4.20 -20.25
CA PHE A 115 14.67 -3.41 -19.20
C PHE A 115 14.39 -4.22 -17.93
N PRO A 116 14.88 -3.80 -16.74
CA PRO A 116 14.54 -4.44 -15.49
C PRO A 116 13.06 -4.21 -15.12
N GLN A 117 12.39 -5.28 -14.68
CA GLN A 117 11.00 -5.22 -14.22
C GLN A 117 10.92 -5.09 -12.69
N PHE A 118 10.01 -4.25 -12.22
CA PHE A 118 9.83 -3.93 -10.80
C PHE A 118 8.36 -4.05 -10.41
N HIS A 119 8.10 -4.54 -9.19
CA HIS A 119 6.76 -4.57 -8.63
C HIS A 119 6.63 -3.45 -7.58
N TYR A 120 5.97 -2.36 -7.96
CA TYR A 120 5.70 -1.24 -7.05
C TYR A 120 4.28 -0.69 -7.25
N ASN A 121 3.70 -0.17 -6.17
CA ASN A 121 2.40 0.50 -6.23
C ASN A 121 2.58 1.91 -6.79
N SER A 122 2.08 2.17 -8.00
CA SER A 122 2.18 3.46 -8.72
C SER A 122 1.44 4.64 -8.06
N PHE A 123 0.62 4.38 -7.03
CA PHE A 123 0.04 5.44 -6.21
C PHE A 123 1.06 5.98 -5.21
N THR A 124 1.73 5.09 -4.45
CA THR A 124 2.68 5.45 -3.38
C THR A 124 4.12 5.54 -3.85
N HIS A 125 4.47 5.04 -5.04
CA HIS A 125 5.83 5.07 -5.59
C HIS A 125 5.85 5.64 -7.01
N VAL A 126 6.97 6.28 -7.38
CA VAL A 126 7.30 6.66 -8.76
C VAL A 126 8.63 6.06 -9.17
N LYS A 127 8.72 5.56 -10.41
CA LYS A 127 10.00 5.31 -11.07
C LYS A 127 10.35 6.52 -11.93
N ILE A 128 11.55 7.06 -11.77
CA ILE A 128 12.12 8.11 -12.63
C ILE A 128 13.31 7.49 -13.35
N THR A 129 13.27 7.52 -14.68
CA THR A 129 14.34 7.04 -15.57
C THR A 129 15.03 8.24 -16.20
N SER A 130 16.36 8.24 -16.23
CA SER A 130 17.14 9.17 -17.06
C SER A 130 18.39 8.50 -17.63
N SER A 131 18.92 9.00 -18.74
CA SER A 131 20.22 8.59 -19.26
C SER A 131 21.37 9.15 -18.41
N LEU A 132 22.53 8.51 -18.42
CA LEU A 132 23.80 9.08 -17.97
C LEU A 132 24.70 9.29 -19.19
N SER A 133 25.20 10.51 -19.38
CA SER A 133 25.98 10.89 -20.57
C SER A 133 27.47 10.90 -20.27
N ILE A 134 28.10 9.72 -20.26
CA ILE A 134 29.50 9.54 -19.84
C ILE A 134 30.42 9.26 -21.05
N PRO A 135 31.41 10.12 -21.36
CA PRO A 135 32.41 9.85 -22.39
C PRO A 135 33.35 8.69 -22.02
N PRO A 136 33.88 7.92 -22.98
CA PRO A 136 33.82 8.15 -24.43
C PRO A 136 32.65 7.46 -25.16
N ASN A 137 32.06 6.41 -24.59
CA ASN A 137 30.97 5.64 -25.21
C ASN A 137 30.29 4.74 -24.16
N THR A 138 29.12 5.13 -23.66
CA THR A 138 28.04 4.24 -23.18
C THR A 138 26.85 5.08 -22.72
N SER A 139 25.65 4.81 -23.24
CA SER A 139 24.41 5.45 -22.79
C SER A 139 23.75 4.62 -21.68
N PHE A 140 24.33 4.63 -20.49
CA PHE A 140 23.72 3.96 -19.34
C PHE A 140 22.37 4.61 -19.00
N LEU A 141 21.44 3.81 -18.48
CA LEU A 141 20.18 4.28 -17.91
C LEU A 141 20.23 4.19 -16.39
N LEU A 142 19.91 5.31 -15.74
CA LEU A 142 19.63 5.44 -14.32
C LEU A 142 18.12 5.30 -14.12
N ASP A 143 17.69 4.16 -13.61
CA ASP A 143 16.34 3.98 -13.06
C ASP A 143 16.41 4.18 -11.54
N ALA A 144 15.54 5.02 -10.99
CA ALA A 144 15.42 5.20 -9.55
C ALA A 144 13.95 5.19 -9.11
N VAL A 145 13.65 4.48 -8.03
CA VAL A 145 12.30 4.39 -7.44
C VAL A 145 12.25 5.19 -6.15
N TYR A 146 11.25 6.05 -6.05
CA TYR A 146 11.01 6.94 -4.91
C TYR A 146 9.65 6.64 -4.28
N LEU A 147 9.58 6.68 -2.96
CA LEU A 147 8.34 6.71 -2.19
C LEU A 147 7.77 8.14 -2.24
N LEU A 148 6.58 8.29 -2.82
CA LEU A 148 5.86 9.56 -2.97
C LEU A 148 5.08 9.97 -1.71
N ILE A 149 4.64 8.99 -0.92
CA ILE A 149 3.77 9.18 0.24
C ILE A 149 4.23 8.19 1.31
N ASP A 150 4.67 8.67 2.47
CA ASP A 150 4.96 7.78 3.59
C ASP A 150 3.65 7.35 4.28
N PRO A 151 3.45 6.06 4.62
CA PRO A 151 2.27 5.62 5.36
C PRO A 151 2.01 6.40 6.67
N SER A 152 3.05 6.92 7.32
CA SER A 152 2.94 7.74 8.53
C SER A 152 2.34 9.13 8.29
N GLU A 153 2.48 9.70 7.08
CA GLU A 153 1.86 10.98 6.68
C GLU A 153 0.37 10.84 6.39
N LEU A 154 -0.08 9.64 5.99
CA LEU A 154 -1.49 9.33 5.79
C LEU A 154 -2.26 9.17 7.12
N VAL A 155 -1.61 8.69 8.18
CA VAL A 155 -2.22 8.52 9.51
C VAL A 155 -2.90 9.80 10.04
N PRO A 156 -2.26 10.98 10.11
CA PRO A 156 -2.94 12.19 10.57
C PRO A 156 -4.08 12.62 9.63
N ILE A 157 -3.94 12.48 8.31
CA ILE A 157 -5.02 12.82 7.37
C ILE A 157 -6.27 11.95 7.62
N PHE A 158 -6.10 10.62 7.74
CA PHE A 158 -7.21 9.73 8.03
C PHE A 158 -7.77 9.92 9.45
N ARG A 159 -6.93 10.17 10.46
CA ARG A 159 -7.34 10.51 11.82
C ARG A 159 -8.23 11.76 11.85
N ASP A 160 -7.79 12.84 11.23
CA ASP A 160 -8.50 14.13 11.25
C ASP A 160 -9.85 14.01 10.49
N SER A 161 -9.85 13.25 9.39
CA SER A 161 -11.06 12.93 8.63
C SER A 161 -12.03 12.06 9.44
N LEU A 162 -11.53 11.06 10.18
CA LEU A 162 -12.34 10.20 11.04
C LEU A 162 -12.95 10.98 12.22
N ILE A 163 -12.20 11.90 12.83
CA ILE A 163 -12.71 12.80 13.87
C ILE A 163 -13.88 13.64 13.32
N LEU A 164 -13.74 14.21 12.13
CA LEU A 164 -14.82 14.99 11.50
C LEU A 164 -16.06 14.15 11.19
N LEU A 165 -15.89 12.90 10.73
CA LEU A 165 -16.97 11.94 10.53
C LEU A 165 -17.66 11.52 11.84
N LEU A 166 -16.90 11.34 12.92
CA LEU A 166 -17.45 11.03 14.25
C LEU A 166 -18.24 12.21 14.83
N LEU A 167 -17.80 13.45 14.62
CA LEU A 167 -18.55 14.66 15.00
C LEU A 167 -19.86 14.76 14.20
N LEU A 168 -19.83 14.55 12.89
CA LEU A 168 -21.02 14.53 12.03
C LEU A 168 -22.01 13.43 12.46
N SER A 169 -21.49 12.24 12.79
CA SER A 169 -22.28 11.12 13.33
C SER A 169 -22.93 11.45 14.68
N GLY A 170 -22.19 12.06 15.61
CA GLY A 170 -22.71 12.51 16.91
C GLY A 170 -23.84 13.53 16.77
N VAL A 171 -23.69 14.51 15.87
CA VAL A 171 -24.76 15.48 15.54
C VAL A 171 -25.97 14.77 14.92
N THR A 172 -25.75 13.81 14.01
CA THR A 172 -26.81 13.00 13.39
C THR A 172 -27.61 12.23 14.45
N LEU A 173 -26.92 11.60 15.39
CA LEU A 173 -27.52 10.81 16.46
C LEU A 173 -28.31 11.70 17.44
N GLY A 174 -27.78 12.87 17.80
CA GLY A 174 -28.48 13.86 18.63
C GLY A 174 -29.77 14.38 17.98
N VAL A 175 -29.72 14.74 16.70
CA VAL A 175 -30.91 15.17 15.92
C VAL A 175 -31.95 14.05 15.82
N TYR A 176 -31.50 12.79 15.64
CA TYR A 176 -32.38 11.62 15.60
C TYR A 176 -33.09 11.39 16.94
N PHE A 177 -32.37 11.40 18.06
CA PHE A 177 -32.97 11.22 19.40
C PHE A 177 -33.94 12.36 19.74
N TYR A 178 -33.55 13.62 19.55
CA TYR A 178 -34.42 14.77 19.79
C TYR A 178 -35.70 14.72 18.94
N GLY A 179 -35.59 14.29 17.67
CA GLY A 179 -36.72 14.08 16.78
C GLY A 179 -37.66 12.94 17.19
N LYS A 180 -37.11 11.87 17.79
CA LYS A 180 -37.86 10.72 18.33
C LYS A 180 -38.59 11.08 19.63
N GLU A 181 -37.94 11.83 20.52
CA GLU A 181 -38.49 12.24 21.81
C GLU A 181 -39.63 13.26 21.62
N SER A 182 -39.42 14.24 20.72
CA SER A 182 -40.48 15.13 20.19
C SER A 182 -41.60 14.41 19.40
N GLY A 183 -41.51 13.08 19.24
CA GLY A 183 -42.51 12.22 18.63
C GLY A 183 -43.40 11.46 19.63
N LYS A 184 -43.06 11.44 20.93
CA LYS A 184 -43.92 10.86 21.97
C LYS A 184 -45.15 11.74 22.15
N LYS A 185 -46.26 11.38 21.48
CA LYS A 185 -47.57 11.94 21.77
C LYS A 185 -47.92 11.70 23.24
N ILE A 186 -48.49 12.72 23.87
CA ILE A 186 -49.17 12.62 25.17
C ILE A 186 -50.20 11.48 25.07
N PRO A 187 -50.31 10.57 26.06
CA PRO A 187 -51.39 9.59 26.08
C PRO A 187 -52.72 10.35 26.13
N GLY A 188 -53.58 10.11 25.13
CA GLY A 188 -54.89 10.77 25.06
C GLY A 188 -55.73 10.46 26.31
N PRO A 189 -56.58 11.39 26.78
CA PRO A 189 -57.41 11.16 27.95
C PRO A 189 -58.32 9.94 27.73
N LEU A 190 -58.41 9.09 28.75
CA LEU A 190 -59.31 7.95 28.79
C LEU A 190 -60.77 8.42 28.72
N VAL A 191 -61.39 8.33 27.55
CA VAL A 191 -62.85 8.41 27.40
C VAL A 191 -63.36 6.97 27.32
N ALA A 192 -63.90 6.50 28.44
CA ALA A 192 -64.47 5.16 28.56
C ALA A 192 -65.98 5.24 28.86
N THR A 193 -66.80 5.03 27.81
CA THR A 193 -68.21 4.61 27.83
C THR A 193 -68.53 4.12 26.41
N ASN A 194 -68.96 2.88 26.21
CA ASN A 194 -70.36 2.39 26.26
C ASN A 194 -71.25 3.00 25.16
N SER A 195 -72.10 2.27 24.44
CA SER A 195 -72.27 0.80 24.28
C SER A 195 -72.94 0.56 22.92
N GLY A 196 -72.85 -0.66 22.36
CA GLY A 196 -73.47 -0.96 21.07
C GLY A 196 -73.16 -2.38 20.61
N GLU A 197 -74.00 -3.33 20.99
CA GLU A 197 -74.04 -4.65 20.39
C GLU A 197 -74.50 -4.55 18.93
N ASP A 198 -73.83 -5.27 18.03
CA ASP A 198 -74.56 -6.28 17.25
C ASP A 198 -73.62 -7.43 16.90
N ALA A 199 -74.17 -8.64 16.78
CA ALA A 199 -73.40 -9.88 16.75
C ALA A 199 -73.41 -10.55 15.37
N ARG A 200 -72.24 -11.06 14.94
CA ARG A 200 -72.07 -12.37 14.27
C ARG A 200 -70.60 -12.69 13.95
N THR A 201 -70.07 -13.70 14.62
CA THR A 201 -69.04 -14.59 14.05
C THR A 201 -69.79 -15.79 13.40
N PRO A 202 -69.21 -16.44 12.37
CA PRO A 202 -68.39 -17.60 12.71
C PRO A 202 -67.08 -17.73 11.90
N THR A 203 -66.08 -18.31 12.56
CA THR A 203 -64.85 -18.91 12.04
C THR A 203 -65.13 -20.27 11.36
N PRO A 204 -64.11 -20.99 10.81
CA PRO A 204 -62.84 -20.57 10.21
C PRO A 204 -62.64 -21.21 8.80
N GLN A 205 -61.53 -20.92 8.12
CA GLN A 205 -60.97 -21.90 7.16
C GLN A 205 -59.45 -21.81 7.00
N PRO A 206 -58.68 -22.85 7.37
CA PRO A 206 -57.27 -22.99 7.04
C PRO A 206 -57.04 -24.03 5.92
N LEU A 207 -56.20 -23.68 4.95
CA LEU A 207 -55.53 -24.58 4.00
C LEU A 207 -54.06 -24.14 4.01
N ALA A 208 -53.11 -25.00 4.37
CA ALA A 208 -52.53 -26.06 3.52
C ALA A 208 -51.83 -25.50 2.26
N SER A 209 -50.64 -25.90 1.84
CA SER A 209 -49.44 -26.55 2.44
C SER A 209 -48.64 -27.10 1.24
N GLU A 210 -47.68 -26.35 0.74
CA GLU A 210 -46.59 -26.84 -0.13
C GLU A 210 -45.29 -26.20 0.37
N SER A 211 -44.17 -26.84 0.73
CA SER A 211 -43.64 -28.23 0.66
C SER A 211 -42.65 -28.52 -0.47
N LEU A 212 -41.37 -28.73 -0.09
CA LEU A 212 -40.22 -29.16 -0.90
C LEU A 212 -39.83 -28.20 -2.05
N SER A 213 -38.61 -28.22 -2.62
CA SER A 213 -37.37 -29.00 -2.35
C SER A 213 -36.21 -28.00 -2.11
N LEU A 214 -35.08 -28.26 -1.46
CA LEU A 214 -34.24 -29.47 -1.29
C LEU A 214 -33.60 -29.97 -2.60
N GLU A 215 -32.57 -29.26 -3.05
CA GLU A 215 -31.54 -29.83 -3.93
C GLU A 215 -30.21 -29.86 -3.17
N LYS A 216 -29.48 -30.98 -3.27
CA LYS A 216 -28.30 -31.28 -2.44
C LYS A 216 -27.35 -32.26 -3.14
N GLU A 217 -26.47 -31.72 -3.97
CA GLU A 217 -25.22 -32.34 -4.41
C GLU A 217 -24.06 -31.42 -3.99
N GLY A 218 -22.89 -31.90 -3.56
CA GLY A 218 -22.24 -33.16 -3.96
C GLY A 218 -21.32 -32.84 -5.13
N THR A 219 -20.00 -32.75 -4.97
CA THR A 219 -19.15 -33.85 -4.53
C THR A 219 -17.82 -33.32 -3.98
N GLU A 220 -17.22 -34.06 -3.03
CA GLU A 220 -15.84 -33.87 -2.55
C GLU A 220 -15.09 -35.23 -2.64
N PRO A 221 -13.77 -35.30 -2.39
CA PRO A 221 -12.73 -35.62 -3.36
C PRO A 221 -12.42 -37.13 -3.47
N PRO A 222 -11.30 -37.54 -4.12
CA PRO A 222 -10.10 -37.80 -3.30
C PRO A 222 -8.73 -37.47 -3.95
N ASP A 223 -7.72 -37.65 -3.09
CA ASP A 223 -6.26 -37.54 -3.20
C ASP A 223 -5.53 -37.88 -4.51
N THR A 224 -4.35 -37.25 -4.69
CA THR A 224 -3.00 -37.88 -4.81
C THR A 224 -1.99 -36.78 -5.20
N GLY A 225 -0.78 -36.65 -4.63
CA GLY A 225 -0.14 -37.35 -3.51
C GLY A 225 1.32 -36.88 -3.34
N THR A 226 1.87 -36.93 -2.13
CA THR A 226 3.24 -36.46 -1.81
C THR A 226 4.24 -37.63 -1.74
N PRO A 227 5.50 -37.43 -2.18
CA PRO A 227 6.64 -38.19 -1.66
C PRO A 227 7.65 -37.27 -0.95
N SER A 228 8.01 -37.62 0.29
CA SER A 228 9.19 -37.06 0.98
C SER A 228 10.44 -37.90 0.68
N THR A 229 11.62 -37.27 0.63
CA THR A 229 12.92 -37.97 0.62
C THR A 229 13.96 -37.23 1.48
N GLU A 230 14.53 -37.95 2.45
CA GLU A 230 15.63 -37.59 3.38
C GLU A 230 16.30 -38.92 3.82
N PRO A 231 17.47 -38.97 4.52
CA PRO A 231 18.49 -37.94 4.78
C PRO A 231 19.72 -38.18 3.83
N PRO A 232 20.96 -38.64 4.16
CA PRO A 232 21.70 -38.96 5.41
C PRO A 232 22.90 -37.99 5.73
N PRO A 233 23.65 -38.15 6.86
CA PRO A 233 24.42 -37.03 7.45
C PRO A 233 25.96 -37.20 7.54
N SER A 234 26.69 -36.10 7.79
CA SER A 234 27.96 -36.12 8.57
C SER A 234 28.56 -34.75 8.95
N LYS A 235 28.96 -34.66 10.23
CA LYS A 235 30.20 -34.01 10.74
C LYS A 235 30.37 -32.48 10.69
N GLU A 236 30.04 -31.86 11.82
CA GLU A 236 30.96 -30.95 12.54
C GLU A 236 32.31 -31.65 12.87
N PRO A 237 33.40 -30.95 13.29
CA PRO A 237 33.46 -29.55 13.75
C PRO A 237 34.59 -28.69 13.13
N ILE A 238 34.58 -27.37 13.43
CA ILE A 238 35.70 -26.64 14.08
C ILE A 238 35.26 -25.19 14.36
N GLU A 239 35.66 -24.68 15.53
CA GLU A 239 35.33 -23.34 16.03
C GLU A 239 36.42 -22.32 15.65
N SER A 240 36.04 -21.22 14.99
CA SER A 240 36.84 -19.99 14.83
C SER A 240 35.96 -18.84 14.32
N PRO A 241 36.11 -17.59 14.82
CA PRO A 241 35.26 -16.48 14.42
C PRO A 241 35.65 -15.92 13.04
N SER A 242 34.99 -16.39 11.97
CA SER A 242 35.20 -15.90 10.62
C SER A 242 34.52 -14.55 10.38
N ILE A 243 35.27 -13.63 9.77
CA ILE A 243 34.84 -12.27 9.35
C ILE A 243 33.65 -12.34 8.37
N GLU A 244 32.89 -11.25 8.32
CA GLU A 244 31.73 -10.94 7.45
C GLU A 244 31.59 -11.79 6.17
N GLN A 245 30.42 -12.42 6.00
CA GLN A 245 30.04 -13.18 4.81
C GLN A 245 29.75 -12.28 3.60
N CYS A 246 30.80 -11.69 3.02
CA CYS A 246 30.75 -11.06 1.71
C CYS A 246 30.62 -12.13 0.61
N LEU A 247 29.40 -12.35 0.11
CA LEU A 247 29.19 -13.15 -1.10
C LEU A 247 29.78 -12.41 -2.31
N PHE A 248 30.77 -13.02 -2.93
CA PHE A 248 31.56 -12.46 -4.02
C PHE A 248 31.29 -13.23 -5.32
N SER A 249 30.86 -12.57 -6.39
CA SER A 249 30.71 -13.22 -7.70
C SER A 249 32.06 -13.23 -8.42
N PRO A 250 32.67 -14.42 -8.69
CA PRO A 250 33.97 -14.50 -9.33
C PRO A 250 33.95 -14.11 -10.82
N ALA A 251 32.76 -14.01 -11.43
CA ALA A 251 32.59 -13.61 -12.83
C ALA A 251 32.56 -12.08 -13.02
N THR A 252 32.06 -11.32 -12.04
CA THR A 252 31.80 -9.88 -12.17
C THR A 252 32.57 -9.01 -11.18
N GLY A 253 33.20 -9.60 -10.16
CA GLY A 253 33.90 -8.85 -9.10
C GLY A 253 32.98 -8.07 -8.15
N LEU A 254 31.66 -8.30 -8.24
CA LEU A 254 30.67 -7.76 -7.33
C LEU A 254 30.72 -8.47 -5.99
N GLY A 255 30.98 -7.71 -4.92
CA GLY A 255 30.80 -8.13 -3.53
C GLY A 255 29.53 -7.51 -2.95
N TRP A 256 28.67 -8.34 -2.35
CA TRP A 256 27.41 -7.91 -1.74
C TRP A 256 27.52 -7.87 -0.21
N GLN A 257 26.97 -6.83 0.42
CA GLN A 257 26.95 -6.67 1.89
C GLN A 257 25.50 -6.44 2.36
N GLN A 258 24.91 -7.44 3.00
CA GLN A 258 23.49 -7.44 3.41
C GLN A 258 23.30 -6.80 4.79
N HIS A 259 23.11 -5.48 4.84
CA HIS A 259 22.83 -4.79 6.10
C HIS A 259 21.36 -4.92 6.54
N LEU A 260 21.02 -6.03 7.20
CA LEU A 260 19.78 -6.15 7.96
C LEU A 260 19.83 -5.24 9.19
N GLU A 261 19.08 -4.14 9.20
CA GLU A 261 18.86 -3.36 10.42
C GLU A 261 18.11 -4.22 11.45
N LYS A 262 18.83 -4.60 12.51
CA LYS A 262 18.31 -5.38 13.63
C LYS A 262 17.36 -4.51 14.46
N ARG A 263 16.07 -4.55 14.12
CA ARG A 263 15.02 -3.85 14.88
C ARG A 263 14.97 -4.40 16.32
N LEU A 264 14.92 -3.47 17.27
CA LEU A 264 14.61 -3.68 18.68
C LEU A 264 13.10 -3.50 18.90
#